data_AF-A0A7X5WUL4-F1
#
_entry.id   AF-A0A7X5WUL4-F1
#
_cell.length_a   1.000
_cell.length_b   1.000
_cell.length_c   1.000
_cell.angle_alpha   90.00
_cell.angle_beta   90.00
_cell.angle_gamma   90.00
#
_symmetry.space_group_name_H-M   'P 1'
#
loop_
_entity.id
_entity.type
_entity.pdbx_description
1 polymer ?
#
loop_
_entity_poly.entity_id
_entity_poly.type
_entity_poly.pdbx_seq_one_letter_code
_entity_poly.pdbx_strand_id
1 'polypeptide(L)' 'TTMAFVRLLTTLTRDKKIGPYVVPIVPDEARTFGMEGLFRQLGIYAAEGQLYDPVDSDQVLYYREDKSG' A
#
# COMPACT_ATOMS: atom_id res chain seq x y z
N THR A 1 -4.98 -16.05 -9.92
CA THR A 1 -5.49 -16.01 -8.53
C THR A 1 -4.98 -14.79 -7.76
N THR A 2 -3.75 -14.33 -7.97
CA THR A 2 -3.18 -13.12 -7.33
C THR A 2 -4.09 -11.89 -7.43
N MET A 3 -4.60 -11.57 -8.62
CA MET A 3 -5.52 -10.44 -8.81
C MET A 3 -6.83 -10.57 -8.01
N ALA A 4 -7.32 -11.80 -7.81
CA ALA A 4 -8.51 -12.04 -6.98
C ALA A 4 -8.19 -11.83 -5.49
N PHE A 5 -7.01 -12.26 -5.04
CA PHE A 5 -6.52 -11.99 -3.69
C PHE A 5 -6.35 -10.49 -3.43
N VAL A 6 -5.74 -9.75 -4.35
CA VAL A 6 -5.58 -8.29 -4.23
C VAL A 6 -6.93 -7.60 -4.15
N ARG A 7 -7.91 -7.98 -4.99
CA ARG A 7 -9.28 -7.43 -4.90
C ARG A 7 -9.95 -7.69 -3.56
N LEU A 8 -9.78 -8.90 -3.00
CA LEU A 8 -10.28 -9.25 -1.68
C LEU A 8 -9.60 -8.38 -0.61
N LEU A 9 -8.27 -8.27 -0.64
CA LEU A 9 -7.50 -7.49 0.32
C LEU A 9 -7.90 -5.99 0.29
N THR A 10 -8.10 -5.42 -0.90
CA THR A 10 -8.62 -4.05 -1.06
C THR A 10 -10.02 -3.89 -0.47
N THR A 11 -10.85 -4.93 -0.54
CA THR A 11 -12.19 -4.88 0.05
C THR A 11 -12.12 -4.90 1.57
N LEU A 12 -11.26 -5.76 2.14
CA LEU A 12 -11.06 -5.88 3.59
C LEU A 12 -10.48 -4.59 4.20
N THR A 13 -9.48 -3.99 3.56
CA THR A 13 -8.83 -2.75 4.04
C THR A 13 -9.75 -1.52 3.98
N ARG A 14 -10.79 -1.54 3.15
CA ARG A 14 -11.79 -0.45 3.04
C ARG A 14 -12.96 -0.57 4.02
N ASP A 15 -13.17 -1.74 4.62
CA ASP A 15 -14.27 -1.94 5.54
C ASP A 15 -14.01 -1.19 6.86
N LYS A 16 -15.01 -0.44 7.33
CA LYS A 16 -14.86 0.46 8.48
C LYS A 16 -14.68 -0.26 9.81
N LYS A 17 -15.08 -1.54 9.90
CA LYS A 17 -14.99 -2.34 11.12
C LYS A 17 -13.72 -3.16 11.16
N ILE A 18 -13.34 -3.77 10.03
CA ILE A 18 -12.19 -4.68 9.97
C ILE A 18 -10.93 -4.03 9.42
N GLY A 19 -11.04 -3.02 8.56
CA GLY A 19 -9.92 -2.36 7.88
C GLY A 19 -8.79 -1.91 8.83
N PRO A 20 -9.09 -1.29 9.99
CA PRO A 20 -8.06 -0.91 10.97
C PRO A 20 -7.23 -2.05 11.54
N TYR A 21 -7.66 -3.31 11.37
CA TYR A 21 -6.97 -4.51 11.87
C TYR A 21 -6.28 -5.31 10.75
N VAL A 22 -6.41 -4.89 9.50
CA VAL A 22 -5.76 -5.56 8.35
C VAL A 22 -4.39 -4.94 8.13
N VAL A 23 -3.35 -5.74 8.21
CA VAL A 23 -1.96 -5.31 7.97
C VAL A 23 -1.39 -6.04 6.74
N PRO A 24 -1.45 -5.43 5.55
CA PRO A 24 -0.78 -5.96 4.37
C PRO A 24 0.73 -5.92 4.55
N ILE A 25 1.41 -7.06 4.41
CA ILE A 25 2.87 -7.16 4.40
C ILE A 25 3.28 -7.67 3.03
N VAL A 26 4.21 -6.97 2.40
CA VAL A 26 4.67 -7.26 1.05
C VAL A 26 6.18 -7.08 0.99
N PRO A 27 6.91 -7.95 0.27
CA PRO A 27 8.31 -7.68 -0.05
C PRO A 27 8.41 -6.50 -1.02
N ASP A 28 9.63 -6.03 -1.28
CA ASP A 28 9.96 -4.91 -2.17
C ASP A 28 9.23 -4.96 -3.54
N GLU A 29 8.94 -6.16 -4.06
CA GLU A 29 8.32 -6.41 -5.37
C GLU A 29 6.78 -6.25 -5.42
N ALA A 30 6.21 -5.32 -4.67
CA ALA A 30 4.75 -5.18 -4.57
C ALA A 30 4.03 -4.81 -5.87
N ARG A 31 4.70 -4.10 -6.79
CA ARG A 31 4.18 -3.77 -8.12
C ARG A 31 3.96 -5.03 -8.96
N THR A 32 4.87 -6.00 -8.85
CA THR A 32 4.78 -7.29 -9.53
C THR A 32 3.48 -8.03 -9.18
N PHE A 33 2.98 -7.83 -7.96
CA PHE A 33 1.74 -8.44 -7.49
C PHE A 33 0.47 -7.62 -7.79
N GLY A 34 0.59 -6.45 -8.42
CA GLY A 34 -0.52 -5.54 -8.70
C GLY A 34 -1.05 -4.81 -7.46
N MET A 35 -0.20 -4.62 -6.44
CA MET A 35 -0.58 -3.95 -5.18
C MET A 35 -0.33 -2.43 -5.19
N GLU A 36 0.17 -1.86 -6.29
CA GLU A 36 0.45 -0.42 -6.43
C GLU A 36 -0.74 0.49 -6.08
N GLY A 37 -1.97 0.07 -6.41
CA GLY A 37 -3.18 0.83 -6.06
C GLY A 37 -3.50 0.86 -4.56
N LEU A 38 -3.02 -0.12 -3.79
CA LEU A 38 -3.18 -0.16 -2.33
C LEU A 38 -2.28 0.87 -1.65
N PHE A 39 -1.04 1.06 -2.12
CA PHE A 39 -0.11 2.02 -1.52
C PHE A 39 -0.56 3.45 -1.67
N ARG A 40 -1.14 3.81 -2.80
CA ARG A 40 -1.72 5.15 -2.93
C ARG A 40 -2.86 5.40 -1.94
N GLN A 41 -3.57 4.34 -1.54
CA GLN A 41 -4.73 4.45 -0.67
C GLN A 41 -4.40 4.36 0.82
N LEU A 42 -3.49 3.45 1.18
CA LEU A 42 -3.14 3.13 2.57
C LEU A 42 -1.78 3.69 2.98
N GLY A 43 -1.01 4.21 2.02
CA GLY A 43 0.40 4.56 2.16
C GLY A 43 1.26 3.40 2.66
N ILE A 44 2.51 3.71 3.00
CA ILE A 44 3.51 2.74 3.45
C ILE A 44 4.02 3.21 4.80
N TYR A 45 4.01 2.30 5.78
CA TYR A 45 4.51 2.63 7.10
C TYR A 45 6.04 2.80 7.10
N ALA A 46 6.51 3.99 7.50
CA ALA A 46 7.90 4.28 7.80
C ALA A 46 8.02 4.99 9.16
N ALA A 47 8.71 4.36 10.11
CA ALA A 47 8.86 4.88 11.47
C ALA A 47 9.59 6.24 11.52
N GLU A 48 10.49 6.49 10.57
CA GLU A 48 11.24 7.73 10.44
C GLU A 48 10.56 8.74 9.50
N GLY A 49 9.45 8.35 8.85
CA GLY A 49 8.81 9.09 7.76
C GLY A 49 9.53 8.95 6.43
N GLN A 50 9.05 9.66 5.41
CA GLN A 50 9.70 9.71 4.09
C GLN A 50 11.02 10.48 4.18
N LEU A 51 12.15 9.78 4.07
CA LEU A 51 13.51 10.37 4.13
C LEU A 51 14.12 10.67 2.76
N TYR A 52 13.44 10.29 1.68
CA TYR A 52 13.95 10.38 0.32
C TYR A 52 12.82 10.70 -0.65
N ASP A 53 13.12 11.34 -1.78
CA ASP A 53 12.12 11.53 -2.83
C ASP A 53 11.81 10.18 -3.48
N PRO A 54 10.52 9.75 -3.54
CA PRO A 54 10.16 8.51 -4.19
C PRO A 54 10.66 8.50 -5.63
N VAL A 55 11.29 7.40 -6.05
CA VAL A 55 11.79 7.22 -7.43
C VAL A 55 10.66 7.35 -8.46
N ASP A 56 9.42 7.17 -8.02
CA ASP A 56 8.20 7.26 -8.80
C ASP A 56 7.38 8.53 -8.55
N SER A 57 7.99 9.57 -7.99
CA SER A 57 7.32 10.87 -7.72
C SER A 57 6.62 11.44 -8.95
N ASP A 58 7.16 11.19 -10.15
CA ASP A 58 6.62 11.65 -11.43
C ASP A 58 5.54 10.72 -12.01
N GLN A 59 5.24 9.60 -11.35
CA GLN A 59 4.24 8.64 -11.76
C GLN A 59 2.89 8.89 -11.07
N VAL A 60 1.80 8.59 -11.78
CA VAL A 60 0.41 8.74 -11.28
C VAL A 60 0.14 7.86 -10.03
N LEU A 61 0.92 6.81 -9.87
CA LEU A 61 0.82 5.82 -8.80
C LEU A 61 2.04 5.86 -7.88
N TYR A 62 2.53 7.05 -7.55
CA TYR A 62 3.58 7.20 -6.55
C TYR A 62 3.12 6.70 -5.16
N TYR A 63 4.04 6.14 -4.39
CA TYR A 63 3.79 5.79 -2.99
C TYR A 63 4.21 6.94 -2.06
N ARG A 64 3.56 7.00 -0.90
CA ARG A 64 3.94 7.90 0.19
C ARG A 64 4.26 7.05 1.41
N GLU A 65 5.35 7.37 2.09
CA GLU A 65 5.66 6.79 3.38
C GLU A 65 5.39 7.78 4.52
N ASP A 66 4.75 7.31 5.58
CA ASP A 66 4.59 8.06 6.82
C ASP A 66 4.44 7.14 8.04
N LYS A 67 4.38 7.73 9.23
CA LYS A 67 4.31 6.98 10.49
C LYS A 67 2.94 6.34 10.74
N SER A 68 1.91 6.74 10.01
CA SER A 68 0.55 6.20 10.10
C SER A 68 0.28 5.11 9.06
N GLY A 69 1.14 4.95 8.05
CA GLY A 69 0.75 4.25 6.83
C GLY A 69 0.01 5.25 5.95
#